data_AF-W4L6N7-F1
#
_entry.id   AF-W4L6N7-F1
#
_cell.length_a   1.000
_cell.length_b   1.000
_cell.length_c   1.000
_cell.angle_alpha   90.00
_cell.angle_beta   90.00
_cell.angle_gamma   90.00
#
_symmetry.space_group_name_H-M   'P 1'
#
loop_
_entity.id
_entity.type
_entity.pdbx_description
1 polymer ?
#
loop_
_entity_poly.entity_id
_entity_poly.type
_entity_poly.pdbx_seq_one_letter_code
_entity_poly.pdbx_strand_id
1 'polypeptide(L)'
;MRRSSLLNIRGVGTTYAQAIQAWQPHAVFSPEVAWVGEMIQADAARILELLGQIKALEAKIDAVAQESSVASILDSIPGFGRVCSAELAGELGTIERFRSDASPGLYVGMSNLDNSSGKVQGSKAPKHVKTRAKAAMMIAVDRHRKCVPESQKYYEKKRGEGKSHNQAIRALGRHLCRVIYKLLKEERDYEIRD
;
A
#
# COMPACT_ATOMS: atom_id res chain seq x y z
N MET A 1 32.37 19.34 -1.95
CA MET A 1 31.44 18.93 -3.03
C MET A 1 31.09 20.17 -3.82
N ARG A 2 31.00 20.04 -5.15
CA ARG A 2 30.58 21.17 -6.00
C ARG A 2 29.07 21.40 -5.84
N ARG A 3 28.63 22.64 -5.95
CA ARG A 3 27.20 23.02 -5.88
C ARG A 3 26.32 22.20 -6.83
N SER A 4 26.80 21.99 -8.06
CA SER A 4 26.11 21.18 -9.07
C SER A 4 25.86 19.75 -8.61
N SER A 5 26.84 19.12 -7.94
CA SER A 5 26.68 17.77 -7.39
C SER A 5 25.65 17.72 -6.26
N LEU A 6 25.61 18.75 -5.40
CA LEU A 6 24.65 18.82 -4.29
C LEU A 6 23.21 19.00 -4.78
N LEU A 7 23.01 19.79 -5.84
CA LEU A 7 21.69 20.00 -6.43
C LEU A 7 21.12 18.74 -7.12
N ASN A 8 21.99 17.81 -7.53
CA ASN A 8 21.56 16.51 -8.07
C ASN A 8 21.05 15.55 -6.99
N ILE A 9 21.30 15.81 -5.71
CA ILE A 9 20.80 14.98 -4.61
C ILE A 9 19.35 15.36 -4.32
N ARG A 10 18.43 14.41 -4.55
CA ARG A 10 17.01 14.59 -4.26
C ARG A 10 16.81 14.97 -2.78
N GLY A 11 16.10 16.07 -2.53
CA GLY A 11 15.77 16.56 -1.18
C GLY A 11 16.73 17.60 -0.61
N VAL A 12 17.91 17.82 -1.21
CA VAL A 12 18.84 18.88 -0.78
C VAL A 12 18.38 20.24 -1.28
N GLY A 13 18.02 20.36 -2.57
CA GLY A 13 17.58 21.64 -3.14
C GLY A 13 18.61 22.78 -2.97
N THR A 14 18.20 24.01 -3.26
CA THR A 14 19.10 25.17 -3.25
C THR A 14 19.53 25.58 -1.84
N THR A 15 18.60 25.54 -0.89
CA THR A 15 18.81 25.99 0.49
C THR A 15 19.82 25.11 1.21
N TYR A 16 19.61 23.78 1.24
CA TYR A 16 20.57 22.90 1.92
C TYR A 16 21.89 22.81 1.15
N ALA A 17 21.90 22.94 -0.18
CA ALA A 17 23.15 22.99 -0.94
C ALA A 17 24.03 24.17 -0.50
N GLN A 18 23.45 25.36 -0.28
CA GLN A 18 24.18 26.52 0.24
C GLN A 18 24.70 26.28 1.66
N ALA A 19 23.86 25.74 2.55
CA ALA A 19 24.26 25.41 3.92
C ALA A 19 25.43 24.42 3.97
N ILE A 20 25.38 23.36 3.15
CA ILE A 20 26.45 22.36 3.05
C ILE A 20 27.75 22.99 2.51
N GLN A 21 27.66 23.86 1.49
CA GLN A 21 28.83 24.55 0.95
C GLN A 21 29.48 25.50 1.95
N ALA A 22 28.68 26.20 2.77
CA ALA A 22 29.20 27.10 3.80
C ALA A 22 29.85 26.34 4.96
N TRP A 23 29.31 25.18 5.32
CA TRP A 23 29.86 24.31 6.36
C TRP A 23 31.15 23.61 5.94
N GLN A 24 31.25 23.17 4.67
CA GLN A 24 32.32 22.29 4.19
C GLN A 24 33.77 22.76 4.44
N PRO A 25 34.13 24.04 4.24
CA PRO A 25 35.50 24.52 4.46
C PRO A 25 35.99 24.37 5.90
N HIS A 26 35.05 24.32 6.86
CA HIS A 26 35.34 24.24 8.29
C HIS A 26 34.83 22.93 8.91
N ALA A 27 34.51 21.94 8.08
CA ALA A 27 34.03 20.65 8.53
C ALA A 27 35.17 19.89 9.23
N VAL A 28 34.96 19.54 10.50
CA VAL A 28 35.87 18.70 11.28
C VAL A 28 35.17 17.37 11.55
N PHE A 29 35.87 16.29 11.27
CA PHE A 29 35.36 14.93 11.45
C PHE A 29 36.14 14.21 12.55
N SER A 30 35.45 13.35 13.30
CA SER A 30 36.10 12.45 14.27
C SER A 30 37.05 11.47 13.56
N PRO A 31 38.16 11.05 14.18
CA PRO A 31 39.01 9.96 13.67
C PRO A 31 38.22 8.67 13.38
N GLU A 32 37.08 8.47 14.05
CA GLU A 32 36.19 7.33 13.85
C GLU A 32 35.59 7.25 12.44
N VAL A 33 35.55 8.36 11.71
CA VAL A 33 35.03 8.41 10.33
C VAL A 33 35.80 7.49 9.39
N ALA A 34 37.09 7.23 9.64
CA ALA A 34 37.86 6.27 8.85
C ALA A 34 37.30 4.83 8.95
N TRP A 35 36.77 4.45 10.12
CA TRP A 35 36.25 3.10 10.38
C TRP A 35 34.77 2.98 10.04
N VAL A 36 33.99 4.01 10.38
CA VAL A 36 32.53 4.02 10.16
C VAL A 36 32.19 4.37 8.70
N GLY A 37 33.06 5.12 8.02
CA GLY A 37 32.84 5.58 6.65
C GLY A 37 32.70 4.43 5.65
N GLU A 38 33.56 3.42 5.74
CA GLU A 38 33.47 2.22 4.88
C GLU A 38 32.17 1.45 5.10
N MET A 39 31.75 1.31 6.36
CA MET A 39 30.48 0.65 6.71
C MET A 39 29.27 1.40 6.14
N ILE A 40 29.24 2.73 6.30
CA ILE A 40 28.17 3.58 5.75
C ILE A 40 28.12 3.47 4.21
N GLN A 41 29.30 3.48 3.55
CA GLN A 41 29.37 3.35 2.10
C GLN A 41 28.88 1.97 1.62
N ALA A 42 29.24 0.90 2.34
CA ALA A 42 28.78 -0.45 2.05
C ALA A 42 27.26 -0.59 2.22
N ASP A 43 26.69 -0.03 3.29
CA ASP A 43 25.25 -0.02 3.53
C ASP A 43 24.50 0.80 2.46
N ALA A 44 25.04 1.97 2.09
CA ALA A 44 24.48 2.79 1.03
C ALA A 44 24.49 2.06 -0.32
N ALA A 45 25.58 1.38 -0.67
CA ALA A 45 25.67 0.57 -1.88
C ALA A 45 24.63 -0.55 -1.88
N ARG A 46 24.47 -1.26 -0.75
CA ARG A 46 23.46 -2.32 -0.59
C ARG A 46 22.03 -1.79 -0.72
N ILE A 47 21.73 -0.64 -0.14
CA ILE A 47 20.41 0.01 -0.31
C ILE A 47 20.14 0.32 -1.78
N LEU A 48 21.12 0.89 -2.49
CA LEU A 48 20.98 1.21 -3.91
C LEU A 48 20.77 -0.04 -4.77
N GLU A 49 21.50 -1.11 -4.49
CA GLU A 49 21.32 -2.40 -5.14
C GLU A 49 19.91 -2.96 -4.92
N LEU A 50 19.45 -3.01 -3.67
CA LEU A 50 18.11 -3.51 -3.33
C LEU A 50 17.01 -2.67 -3.99
N LEU A 51 17.16 -1.34 -4.05
CA LEU A 51 16.23 -0.48 -4.79
C LEU A 51 16.19 -0.80 -6.29
N GLY A 52 17.34 -1.14 -6.89
CA GLY A 52 17.41 -1.62 -8.27
C GLY A 52 16.69 -2.96 -8.46
N GLN A 53 16.91 -3.91 -7.55
CA GLN A 53 16.23 -5.22 -7.57
C GLN A 53 14.72 -5.09 -7.39
N ILE A 54 14.25 -4.22 -6.48
CA ILE A 54 12.83 -3.92 -6.27
C ILE A 54 12.21 -3.39 -7.56
N LYS A 55 12.81 -2.40 -8.22
CA LYS A 55 12.30 -1.85 -9.49
C LYS A 55 12.23 -2.91 -10.59
N ALA A 56 13.25 -3.78 -10.68
CA ALA A 56 13.25 -4.86 -11.65
C ALA A 56 12.13 -5.88 -11.37
N LEU A 57 11.84 -6.17 -10.10
CA LEU A 57 10.72 -7.04 -9.71
C LEU A 57 9.36 -6.38 -9.98
N GLU A 58 9.21 -5.09 -9.67
CA GLU A 58 7.98 -4.33 -9.98
C GLU A 58 7.68 -4.36 -11.49
N ALA A 59 8.69 -4.18 -12.35
CA ALA A 59 8.51 -4.28 -13.79
C ALA A 59 8.08 -5.68 -14.26
N LYS A 60 8.60 -6.75 -13.63
CA LYS A 60 8.17 -8.13 -13.92
C LYS A 60 6.75 -8.40 -13.44
N ILE A 61 6.38 -7.89 -12.27
CA ILE A 61 5.02 -7.97 -11.73
C ILE A 61 4.04 -7.27 -12.68
N ASP A 62 4.38 -6.06 -13.13
CA ASP A 62 3.56 -5.30 -14.08
C ASP A 62 3.35 -6.07 -15.40
N ALA A 63 4.41 -6.68 -15.94
CA ALA A 63 4.31 -7.47 -17.17
C ALA A 63 3.35 -8.67 -17.01
N VAL A 64 3.48 -9.44 -15.91
CA VAL A 64 2.60 -10.59 -15.65
C VAL A 64 1.16 -10.14 -15.32
N ALA A 65 1.01 -9.01 -14.63
CA ALA A 65 -0.31 -8.48 -14.27
C ALA A 65 -1.12 -8.06 -15.50
N GLN A 66 -0.47 -7.60 -16.58
CA GLN A 66 -1.15 -7.26 -17.84
C GLN A 66 -1.82 -8.47 -18.51
N GLU A 67 -1.36 -9.69 -18.21
CA GLU A 67 -1.96 -10.92 -18.73
C GLU A 67 -3.16 -11.40 -17.88
N SER A 68 -3.43 -10.75 -16.75
CA SER A 68 -4.47 -11.15 -15.80
C SER A 68 -5.70 -10.23 -15.89
N SER A 69 -6.85 -10.79 -16.29
CA SER A 69 -8.14 -10.08 -16.27
C SER A 69 -8.49 -9.60 -14.85
N VAL A 70 -8.21 -10.41 -13.83
CA VAL A 70 -8.42 -10.06 -12.42
C VAL A 70 -7.59 -8.84 -12.02
N ALA A 71 -6.30 -8.81 -12.39
CA ALA A 71 -5.44 -7.68 -12.07
C ALA A 71 -5.89 -6.41 -12.81
N SER A 72 -6.29 -6.52 -14.07
CA SER A 72 -6.83 -5.39 -14.87
C SER A 72 -8.07 -4.80 -14.22
N ILE A 73 -9.04 -5.63 -13.82
CA ILE A 73 -10.27 -5.17 -13.15
C ILE A 73 -9.93 -4.50 -11.82
N LEU A 74 -8.98 -5.03 -11.04
CA LEU A 74 -8.56 -4.39 -9.79
C LEU A 74 -7.83 -3.06 -10.01
N ASP A 75 -7.02 -2.93 -11.06
CA ASP A 75 -6.30 -1.71 -11.42
C ASP A 75 -7.26 -0.59 -11.88
N SER A 76 -8.44 -0.95 -12.41
CA SER A 76 -9.49 0.02 -12.75
C SER A 76 -10.04 0.78 -11.51
N ILE A 77 -9.86 0.25 -10.30
CA ILE A 77 -10.33 0.87 -9.06
C ILE A 77 -9.38 2.03 -8.69
N PRO A 78 -9.84 3.30 -8.67
CA PRO A 78 -8.95 4.42 -8.40
C PRO A 78 -8.19 4.27 -7.08
N GLY A 79 -6.87 4.45 -7.09
CA GLY A 79 -6.02 4.33 -5.90
C GLY A 79 -5.55 2.90 -5.58
N PHE A 80 -6.05 1.87 -6.28
CA PHE A 80 -5.41 0.55 -6.26
C PHE A 80 -4.19 0.61 -7.18
N GLY A 81 -3.01 0.71 -6.57
CA GLY A 81 -1.75 0.73 -7.35
C GLY A 81 -1.42 -0.66 -7.90
N ARG A 82 -0.74 -0.70 -9.04
CA ARG A 82 -0.39 -1.94 -9.78
C ARG A 82 0.13 -3.08 -8.93
N VAL A 83 1.09 -2.81 -8.04
CA VAL A 83 1.65 -3.83 -7.13
C VAL A 83 0.58 -4.39 -6.18
N CYS A 84 -0.31 -3.54 -5.65
CA CYS A 84 -1.42 -4.00 -4.82
C CYS A 84 -2.46 -4.78 -5.63
N SER A 85 -2.78 -4.33 -6.84
CA SER A 85 -3.71 -5.00 -7.76
C SER A 85 -3.20 -6.40 -8.13
N ALA A 86 -1.92 -6.52 -8.48
CA ALA A 86 -1.27 -7.78 -8.81
C ALA A 86 -1.19 -8.74 -7.60
N GLU A 87 -0.81 -8.25 -6.41
CA GLU A 87 -0.79 -9.05 -5.17
C GLU A 87 -2.19 -9.58 -4.84
N LEU A 88 -3.22 -8.72 -4.94
CA LEU A 88 -4.60 -9.12 -4.70
C LEU A 88 -5.10 -10.13 -5.74
N ALA A 89 -4.75 -9.95 -7.02
CA ALA A 89 -5.09 -10.90 -8.07
C ALA A 89 -4.47 -12.28 -7.81
N GLY A 90 -3.18 -12.32 -7.44
CA GLY A 90 -2.47 -13.56 -7.11
C GLY A 90 -3.03 -14.29 -5.88
N GLU A 91 -3.46 -13.56 -4.85
CA GLU A 91 -4.03 -14.17 -3.63
C GLU A 91 -5.52 -14.54 -3.77
N LEU A 92 -6.31 -13.74 -4.49
CA LEU A 92 -7.71 -14.06 -4.74
C LEU A 92 -7.85 -15.26 -5.67
N GLY A 93 -7.04 -15.30 -6.74
CA GLY A 93 -7.16 -16.26 -7.82
C GLY A 93 -8.54 -16.18 -8.47
N THR A 94 -9.19 -17.33 -8.63
CA THR A 94 -10.51 -17.47 -9.25
C THR A 94 -11.62 -17.05 -8.30
N ILE A 95 -12.50 -16.10 -8.70
CA ILE A 95 -13.56 -15.56 -7.83
C ILE A 95 -14.64 -16.60 -7.50
N GLU A 96 -14.80 -17.63 -8.33
CA GLU A 96 -15.77 -18.73 -8.23
C GLU A 96 -15.63 -19.54 -6.95
N ARG A 97 -14.44 -19.55 -6.32
CA ARG A 97 -14.20 -20.24 -5.05
C ARG A 97 -14.96 -19.64 -3.88
N PHE A 98 -15.40 -18.39 -4.00
CA PHE A 98 -16.12 -17.68 -2.96
C PHE A 98 -17.62 -17.87 -3.14
N ARG A 99 -18.29 -18.41 -2.12
CA ARG A 99 -19.73 -18.70 -2.16
C ARG A 99 -20.62 -17.44 -2.08
N SER A 100 -20.08 -16.32 -1.61
CA SER A 100 -20.82 -15.07 -1.40
C SER A 100 -19.92 -13.86 -1.47
N ASP A 101 -20.52 -12.68 -1.73
CA ASP A 101 -19.85 -11.38 -1.80
C ASP A 101 -19.17 -10.95 -0.48
N ALA A 102 -19.62 -11.49 0.65
CA ALA A 102 -19.02 -11.25 1.97
C ALA A 102 -17.75 -12.07 2.21
N SER A 103 -17.57 -13.18 1.49
CA SER A 103 -16.48 -14.13 1.72
C SER A 103 -15.08 -13.57 1.42
N PRO A 104 -14.85 -12.81 0.32
CA PRO A 104 -13.56 -12.19 0.05
C PRO A 104 -13.10 -11.27 1.18
N GLY A 105 -14.04 -10.53 1.79
CA GLY A 105 -13.72 -9.62 2.89
C GLY A 105 -13.14 -10.30 4.13
N LEU A 106 -13.56 -11.54 4.41
CA LEU A 106 -12.96 -12.32 5.49
C LEU A 106 -11.59 -12.87 5.08
N TYR A 107 -11.48 -13.37 3.84
CA TYR A 107 -10.25 -13.95 3.30
C TYR A 107 -9.08 -12.96 3.27
N VAL A 108 -9.31 -11.75 2.77
CA VAL A 108 -8.30 -10.67 2.71
C VAL A 108 -8.19 -9.86 4.01
N GLY A 109 -8.87 -10.30 5.08
CA GLY A 109 -8.72 -9.71 6.42
C GLY A 109 -9.28 -8.31 6.61
N MET A 110 -10.26 -7.91 5.79
CA MET A 110 -11.06 -6.69 5.98
C MET A 110 -12.25 -6.89 6.92
N SER A 111 -12.61 -8.16 7.18
CA SER A 111 -13.71 -8.52 8.07
C SER A 111 -13.26 -9.14 9.38
N ASN A 112 -13.87 -8.68 10.47
CA ASN A 112 -13.83 -9.37 11.76
C ASN A 112 -14.87 -10.49 11.78
N LEU A 113 -14.59 -11.52 12.59
CA LEU A 113 -15.52 -12.57 12.97
C LEU A 113 -16.46 -12.04 14.06
N ASP A 114 -17.70 -12.51 14.03
CA ASP A 114 -18.62 -12.31 15.14
C ASP A 114 -18.11 -13.07 16.37
N ASN A 115 -18.15 -12.43 17.52
CA ASN A 115 -17.81 -13.00 18.82
C ASN A 115 -18.84 -12.57 19.86
N SER A 116 -20.09 -12.46 19.42
CA SER A 116 -21.21 -12.12 20.27
C SER A 116 -21.77 -13.38 20.93
N SER A 117 -22.16 -13.28 22.20
CA SER A 117 -22.79 -14.35 22.96
C SER A 117 -23.89 -13.78 23.85
N GLY A 118 -25.16 -14.05 23.52
CA GLY A 118 -26.33 -13.74 24.33
C GLY A 118 -26.44 -12.27 24.75
N LYS A 119 -25.75 -11.89 25.84
CA LYS A 119 -25.71 -10.54 26.42
C LYS A 119 -24.51 -9.69 25.97
N VAL A 120 -23.48 -10.31 25.38
CA VAL A 120 -22.25 -9.62 24.97
C VAL A 120 -22.24 -9.54 23.44
N GLN A 121 -22.11 -8.32 22.92
CA GLN A 121 -21.81 -8.11 21.50
C GLN A 121 -20.31 -7.87 21.35
N GLY A 122 -19.67 -8.66 20.50
CA GLY A 122 -18.21 -8.65 20.36
C GLY A 122 -17.78 -8.95 18.93
N SER A 123 -16.56 -8.53 18.59
CA SER A 123 -15.94 -8.92 17.32
C SER A 123 -14.52 -9.36 17.55
N LYS A 124 -14.08 -10.38 16.82
CA LYS A 124 -12.74 -10.96 16.92
C LYS A 124 -12.03 -10.85 15.59
N ALA A 125 -10.76 -10.45 15.62
CA ALA A 125 -9.94 -10.47 14.41
C ALA A 125 -9.70 -11.93 13.98
N PRO A 126 -9.94 -12.29 12.70
CA PRO A 126 -9.59 -13.60 12.18
C PRO A 126 -8.08 -13.82 12.26
N LYS A 127 -7.66 -15.01 12.72
CA LYS A 127 -6.24 -15.41 12.79
C LYS A 127 -5.72 -15.97 11.46
N HIS A 128 -6.58 -16.61 10.68
CA HIS A 128 -6.24 -17.23 9.40
C HIS A 128 -6.61 -16.30 8.24
N VAL A 129 -5.86 -15.22 8.07
CA VAL A 129 -5.99 -14.29 6.94
C VAL A 129 -4.74 -14.30 6.10
N LYS A 130 -4.89 -14.05 4.81
CA LYS A 130 -3.75 -13.80 3.91
C LYS A 130 -3.13 -12.46 4.26
N THR A 131 -2.00 -12.48 4.96
CA THR A 131 -1.35 -11.27 5.51
C THR A 131 -0.90 -10.31 4.41
N ARG A 132 -0.42 -10.83 3.27
CA ARG A 132 -0.04 -10.02 2.11
C ARG A 132 -1.25 -9.37 1.44
N ALA A 133 -2.29 -10.14 1.13
CA ALA A 133 -3.55 -9.59 0.62
C ALA A 133 -4.15 -8.52 1.55
N LYS A 134 -4.09 -8.75 2.86
CA LYS A 134 -4.53 -7.77 3.86
C LYS A 134 -3.70 -6.48 3.79
N ALA A 135 -2.38 -6.59 3.72
CA ALA A 135 -1.50 -5.42 3.62
C ALA A 135 -1.77 -4.63 2.33
N ALA A 136 -1.85 -5.33 1.19
CA ALA A 136 -2.18 -4.72 -0.10
C ALA A 136 -3.54 -4.00 -0.06
N MET A 137 -4.57 -4.65 0.48
CA MET A 137 -5.90 -4.05 0.61
C MET A 137 -5.92 -2.84 1.56
N MET A 138 -5.19 -2.88 2.69
CA MET A 138 -5.10 -1.71 3.59
C MET A 138 -4.47 -0.50 2.89
N ILE A 139 -3.40 -0.71 2.11
CA ILE A 139 -2.72 0.36 1.35
C ILE A 139 -3.62 0.89 0.24
N ALA A 140 -4.17 -0.01 -0.57
CA ALA A 140 -5.03 0.33 -1.71
C ALA A 140 -6.28 1.10 -1.27
N VAL A 141 -6.92 0.68 -0.18
CA VAL A 141 -8.14 1.34 0.32
C VAL A 141 -7.86 2.73 0.90
N ASP A 142 -6.75 2.93 1.62
CA ASP A 142 -6.39 4.28 2.10
C ASP A 142 -6.03 5.25 0.97
N ARG A 143 -5.50 4.74 -0.15
CA ARG A 143 -5.31 5.53 -1.37
C ARG A 143 -6.64 5.78 -2.07
N HIS A 144 -7.46 4.75 -2.27
CA HIS A 144 -8.75 4.83 -2.94
C HIS A 144 -9.68 5.87 -2.33
N ARG A 145 -9.79 5.92 -0.99
CA ARG A 145 -10.64 6.94 -0.34
C ARG A 145 -10.21 8.38 -0.67
N LYS A 146 -8.95 8.62 -1.01
CA LYS A 146 -8.46 9.97 -1.38
C LYS A 146 -8.79 10.31 -2.83
N CYS A 147 -9.09 9.30 -3.65
CA CYS A 147 -9.41 9.45 -5.07
C CYS A 147 -10.93 9.51 -5.32
N VAL A 148 -11.75 8.88 -4.48
CA VAL A 148 -13.21 8.78 -4.66
C VAL A 148 -13.96 9.48 -3.50
N PRO A 149 -14.71 10.57 -3.76
CA PRO A 149 -15.42 11.33 -2.73
C PRO A 149 -16.38 10.51 -1.86
N GLU A 150 -17.12 9.56 -2.45
CA GLU A 150 -18.08 8.70 -1.77
C GLU A 150 -17.37 7.81 -0.74
N SER A 151 -16.21 7.27 -1.12
CA SER A 151 -15.35 6.47 -0.26
C SER A 151 -14.75 7.32 0.87
N GLN A 152 -14.39 8.58 0.60
CA GLN A 152 -13.95 9.52 1.63
C GLN A 152 -15.08 9.81 2.63
N LYS A 153 -16.29 10.11 2.15
CA LYS A 153 -17.48 10.35 2.99
C LYS A 153 -17.77 9.14 3.88
N TYR A 154 -17.69 7.92 3.33
CA TYR A 154 -17.86 6.69 4.12
C TYR A 154 -16.79 6.58 5.22
N TYR A 155 -15.52 6.81 4.87
CA TYR A 155 -14.41 6.78 5.82
C TYR A 155 -14.62 7.80 6.96
N GLU A 156 -14.97 9.04 6.62
CA GLU A 156 -15.22 10.11 7.59
C GLU A 156 -16.40 9.79 8.50
N LYS A 157 -17.50 9.28 7.95
CA LYS A 157 -18.63 8.78 8.74
C LYS A 157 -18.16 7.74 9.77
N LYS A 158 -17.33 6.77 9.36
CA LYS A 158 -16.78 5.75 10.27
C LYS A 158 -15.85 6.34 11.33
N ARG A 159 -15.09 7.39 11.01
CA ARG A 159 -14.29 8.14 11.99
C ARG A 159 -15.18 8.89 12.99
N GLY A 160 -16.27 9.51 12.52
CA GLY A 160 -17.28 10.18 13.36
C GLY A 160 -18.02 9.22 14.29
N GLU A 161 -18.21 7.95 13.90
CA GLU A 161 -18.70 6.86 14.75
C GLU A 161 -17.68 6.41 15.83
N GLY A 162 -16.53 7.08 15.98
CA GLY A 162 -15.51 6.78 16.99
C GLY A 162 -14.50 5.68 16.60
N LYS A 163 -14.56 5.16 15.36
CA LYS A 163 -13.62 4.12 14.91
C LYS A 163 -12.23 4.69 14.67
N SER A 164 -11.17 3.97 15.05
CA SER A 164 -9.78 4.32 14.71
C SER A 164 -9.54 4.35 13.19
N HIS A 165 -8.45 4.97 12.73
CA HIS A 165 -8.11 5.02 11.30
C HIS A 165 -8.13 3.63 10.66
N ASN A 166 -7.41 2.66 11.23
CA ASN A 166 -7.35 1.29 10.71
C ASN A 166 -8.70 0.56 10.81
N GLN A 167 -9.57 0.91 11.76
CA GLN A 167 -10.93 0.35 11.82
C GLN A 167 -11.83 0.94 10.72
N ALA A 168 -11.72 2.24 10.44
CA ALA A 168 -12.46 2.90 9.36
C ALA A 168 -12.01 2.41 7.97
N ILE A 169 -10.69 2.27 7.75
CA ILE A 169 -10.15 1.68 6.51
C ILE A 169 -10.63 0.25 6.31
N ARG A 170 -10.60 -0.61 7.33
CA ARG A 170 -11.15 -1.98 7.21
C ARG A 170 -12.65 -2.00 6.94
N ALA A 171 -13.42 -1.08 7.52
CA ALA A 171 -14.85 -0.98 7.24
C ALA A 171 -15.11 -0.62 5.77
N LEU A 172 -14.37 0.35 5.23
CA LEU A 172 -14.43 0.70 3.81
C LEU A 172 -13.93 -0.46 2.93
N GLY A 173 -12.81 -1.08 3.29
CA GLY A 173 -12.24 -2.23 2.59
C GLY A 173 -13.21 -3.42 2.54
N ARG A 174 -13.98 -3.66 3.61
CA ARG A 174 -15.03 -4.68 3.62
C ARG A 174 -16.13 -4.37 2.62
N HIS A 175 -16.54 -3.11 2.51
CA HIS A 175 -17.49 -2.68 1.49
C HIS A 175 -16.93 -2.89 0.08
N LEU A 176 -15.68 -2.46 -0.16
CA LEU A 176 -14.99 -2.65 -1.43
C LEU A 176 -14.77 -4.12 -1.80
N CYS A 177 -14.60 -5.04 -0.84
CA CYS A 177 -14.53 -6.47 -1.14
C CYS A 177 -15.80 -6.98 -1.82
N ARG A 178 -16.98 -6.45 -1.46
CA ARG A 178 -18.24 -6.81 -2.12
C ARG A 178 -18.32 -6.21 -3.53
N VAL A 179 -17.79 -5.01 -3.71
CA VAL A 179 -17.68 -4.37 -5.04
C VAL A 179 -16.76 -5.20 -5.93
N ILE A 180 -15.54 -5.49 -5.47
CA ILE A 180 -14.56 -6.34 -6.16
C ILE A 180 -15.17 -7.69 -6.55
N TYR A 181 -15.89 -8.34 -5.62
CA TYR A 181 -16.57 -9.60 -5.92
C TYR A 181 -17.53 -9.48 -7.11
N LYS A 182 -18.33 -8.40 -7.16
CA LYS A 182 -19.25 -8.15 -8.28
C LYS A 182 -18.52 -7.82 -9.57
N LEU A 183 -17.50 -6.94 -9.52
CA LEU A 183 -16.70 -6.59 -10.70
C LEU A 183 -16.06 -7.83 -11.34
N LEU A 184 -15.48 -8.70 -10.53
CA LEU A 184 -14.85 -9.94 -11.00
C LEU A 184 -15.88 -10.96 -11.51
N LYS A 185 -17.08 -11.02 -10.92
CA LYS A 185 -18.16 -11.89 -11.39
C LYS A 185 -18.83 -11.41 -12.68
N GLU A 186 -18.90 -10.10 -12.85
CA GLU A 186 -19.50 -9.44 -14.01
C GLU A 186 -18.45 -9.14 -15.11
N GLU A 187 -17.18 -9.49 -14.86
CA GLU A 187 -16.02 -9.24 -15.73
C GLU A 187 -15.99 -7.80 -16.29
N ARG A 188 -16.17 -6.82 -15.40
CA ARG A 188 -16.23 -5.41 -15.78
C ARG A 188 -15.38 -4.52 -14.90
N ASP A 189 -15.03 -3.37 -15.45
CA ASP A 189 -14.26 -2.35 -14.76
C ASP A 189 -15.08 -1.57 -13.73
N TYR A 190 -14.36 -0.97 -12.79
CA TYR A 190 -14.91 -0.07 -11.81
C TYR A 190 -15.35 1.25 -12.45
N GLU A 191 -16.56 1.67 -12.12
CA GLU A 191 -17.12 2.93 -12.56
C GLU A 191 -17.52 3.75 -11.33
N ILE A 192 -17.12 5.02 -11.31
CA ILE A 192 -17.63 5.98 -10.33
C ILE A 192 -19.06 6.30 -10.75
N ARG A 193 -20.01 6.07 -9.85
CA ARG A 193 -21.41 6.44 -10.06
C ARG A 193 -21.67 7.77 -9.36
N ASP A 194 -22.14 8.74 -10.13
CA ASP A 194 -22.58 10.06 -9.67
C ASP A 194 -23.83 9.98 -8.77
#